data_AF-A0A841KZI6-F1
#
_entry.id   AF-A0A841KZI6-F1
#
_cell.length_a   1.000
_cell.length_b   1.000
_cell.length_c   1.000
_cell.angle_alpha   90.00
_cell.angle_beta   90.00
_cell.angle_gamma   90.00
#
_symmetry.space_group_name_H-M   'P 1'
#
loop_
_entity.id
_entity.type
_entity.pdbx_description
1 polymer ?
#
loop_
_entity_poly.entity_id
_entity_poly.type
_entity_poly.pdbx_seq_one_letter_code
_entity_poly.pdbx_strand_id
1 'polypeptide(L)'
;MAAVAAVVIACPAAAAQFTFDFSPEQTLFGRPVSGSGIFTTSGEEMSVGGRSAFAITGITGFVNGSAIAPVTGNFGNFFTSGDGFLDGSGIRFFTESGIDVRFFQQSSNGRYRVNTFGAFGSSNFVSASATAVGEVPEPASWAMMIIGSGLIGGAMRYRRRTAAVALA
;
A
#
# COMPACT_ATOMS: atom_id res chain seq x y z
N MET A 1 -15.92 4.89 -45.68
CA MET A 1 -15.80 5.34 -44.28
C MET A 1 -15.07 4.25 -43.51
N ALA A 2 -13.83 4.50 -43.07
CA ALA A 2 -13.04 3.53 -42.33
C ALA A 2 -13.23 3.76 -40.83
N ALA A 3 -13.75 2.76 -40.12
CA ALA A 3 -13.89 2.80 -38.67
C ALA A 3 -12.53 2.48 -38.03
N VAL A 4 -11.99 3.42 -37.26
CA VAL A 4 -10.80 3.19 -36.44
C VAL A 4 -11.28 2.52 -35.15
N ALA A 5 -10.89 1.26 -34.96
CA ALA A 5 -11.15 0.52 -33.72
C ALA A 5 -10.18 1.01 -32.63
N ALA A 6 -10.72 1.55 -31.54
CA ALA A 6 -9.94 1.92 -30.36
C ALA A 6 -9.59 0.64 -29.58
N VAL A 7 -8.30 0.32 -29.49
CA VAL A 7 -7.79 -0.72 -28.60
C VAL A 7 -7.61 -0.10 -27.22
N VAL A 8 -8.48 -0.46 -26.27
CA VAL A 8 -8.30 -0.17 -24.85
C VAL A 8 -7.39 -1.26 -24.30
N ILE A 9 -6.13 -0.93 -24.03
CA ILE A 9 -5.23 -1.82 -23.30
C ILE A 9 -5.54 -1.60 -21.81
N ALA A 10 -6.25 -2.55 -21.19
CA ALA A 10 -6.39 -2.55 -19.74
C ALA A 10 -5.01 -2.83 -19.13
N CYS A 11 -4.43 -1.86 -18.42
CA CYS A 11 -3.27 -2.13 -17.58
C CYS A 11 -3.75 -2.94 -16.36
N PRO A 12 -3.06 -4.02 -15.97
CA PRO A 12 -3.38 -4.72 -14.72
C PRO A 12 -3.18 -3.74 -13.56
N ALA A 13 -4.14 -3.71 -12.63
CA ALA A 13 -4.00 -2.91 -11.41
C ALA A 13 -2.79 -3.42 -10.63
N ALA A 14 -1.80 -2.55 -10.41
CA ALA A 14 -0.63 -2.88 -9.63
C ALA A 14 -1.02 -3.11 -8.15
N ALA A 15 -0.29 -4.00 -7.47
CA ALA A 15 -0.45 -4.19 -6.03
C ALA A 15 -0.11 -2.90 -5.28
N ALA A 16 -1.08 -2.33 -4.57
CA ALA A 16 -0.88 -1.13 -3.77
C ALA A 16 -0.12 -1.46 -2.48
N GLN A 17 0.64 -0.48 -2.00
CA GLN A 17 1.32 -0.54 -0.71
C GLN A 17 0.80 0.55 0.21
N PHE A 18 0.58 0.20 1.48
CA PHE A 18 0.16 1.13 2.51
C PHE A 18 1.14 1.05 3.67
N THR A 19 1.76 2.18 4.00
CA THR A 19 2.43 2.30 5.30
C THR A 19 1.39 2.21 6.39
N PHE A 20 1.73 1.52 7.48
CA PHE A 20 0.94 1.54 8.70
C PHE A 20 1.83 1.79 9.90
N ASP A 21 1.25 2.40 10.91
CA ASP A 21 1.88 2.57 12.21
C ASP A 21 0.81 2.46 13.30
N PHE A 22 1.23 2.00 14.46
CA PHE A 22 0.42 2.07 15.65
C PHE A 22 1.28 2.33 16.89
N SER A 23 0.74 3.12 17.80
CA SER A 23 1.38 3.50 19.06
C SER A 23 0.43 3.29 20.24
N PRO A 24 0.95 2.91 21.42
CA PRO A 24 0.12 2.62 22.58
C PRO A 24 -0.56 3.89 23.09
N GLU A 25 -1.89 3.85 23.19
CA GLU A 25 -2.68 4.87 23.89
C GLU A 25 -2.99 4.45 25.32
N GLN A 26 -3.38 3.18 25.49
CA GLN A 26 -3.79 2.64 26.78
C GLN A 26 -3.44 1.16 26.85
N THR A 27 -2.56 0.81 27.79
CA THR A 27 -2.26 -0.58 28.11
C THR A 27 -3.32 -1.13 29.05
N LEU A 28 -4.00 -2.20 28.61
CA LEU A 28 -4.97 -2.92 29.44
C LEU A 28 -4.25 -3.91 30.36
N PHE A 29 -3.29 -4.64 29.80
CA PHE A 29 -2.36 -5.49 30.55
C PHE A 29 -1.08 -5.76 29.75
N GLY A 30 -0.05 -6.24 30.43
CA GLY A 30 1.24 -6.53 29.83
C GLY A 30 2.04 -5.25 29.58
N ARG A 31 2.89 -5.28 28.56
CA ARG A 31 3.74 -4.14 28.19
C ARG A 31 3.09 -3.33 27.05
N PRO A 32 3.38 -2.03 26.93
CA PRO A 32 3.01 -1.25 25.75
C PRO A 32 3.53 -1.90 24.46
N VAL A 33 2.74 -1.82 23.39
CA VAL A 33 3.11 -2.36 22.08
C VAL A 33 2.96 -1.27 21.04
N SER A 34 4.04 -1.04 20.31
CA SER A 34 4.09 -0.18 19.12
C SER A 34 4.62 -0.99 17.94
N GLY A 35 4.22 -0.59 16.74
CA GLY A 35 4.68 -1.23 15.53
C GLY A 35 4.45 -0.36 14.32
N SER A 36 5.18 -0.67 13.26
CA SER A 36 5.10 0.05 12.00
C SER A 36 5.55 -0.84 10.87
N GLY A 37 5.03 -0.60 9.67
CA GLY A 37 5.35 -1.45 8.54
C GLY A 37 4.66 -1.05 7.25
N ILE A 38 4.63 -1.98 6.32
CA ILE A 38 3.97 -1.86 5.03
C ILE A 38 3.04 -3.05 4.86
N PHE A 39 1.77 -2.77 4.54
CA PHE A 39 0.86 -3.72 3.93
C PHE A 39 1.06 -3.70 2.42
N THR A 40 1.21 -4.87 1.83
CA THR A 40 1.08 -5.08 0.39
C THR A 40 -0.30 -5.67 0.14
N THR A 41 -1.05 -5.11 -0.80
CA THR A 41 -2.41 -5.54 -1.10
C THR A 41 -2.53 -6.20 -2.47
N SER A 42 -3.69 -6.78 -2.77
CA SER A 42 -4.10 -7.07 -4.14
C SER A 42 -4.24 -5.78 -4.96
N GLY A 43 -4.13 -5.89 -6.28
CA GLY A 43 -4.51 -4.80 -7.20
C GLY A 43 -6.02 -4.74 -7.46
N GLU A 44 -6.74 -5.83 -7.22
CA GLU A 44 -8.18 -5.89 -7.40
C GLU A 44 -8.91 -5.43 -6.14
N GLU A 45 -9.73 -4.39 -6.27
CA GLU A 45 -10.64 -3.92 -5.23
C GLU A 45 -11.80 -4.91 -5.06
N MET A 46 -12.20 -5.14 -3.82
CA MET A 46 -13.31 -6.02 -3.46
C MET A 46 -14.26 -5.34 -2.47
N SER A 47 -15.51 -5.81 -2.44
CA SER A 47 -16.49 -5.39 -1.45
C SER A 47 -16.57 -6.42 -0.32
N VAL A 48 -16.31 -5.99 0.91
CA VAL A 48 -16.41 -6.83 2.11
C VAL A 48 -17.38 -6.16 3.08
N GLY A 49 -18.52 -6.80 3.34
CA GLY A 49 -19.55 -6.24 4.23
C GLY A 49 -20.07 -4.88 3.77
N GLY A 50 -20.12 -4.64 2.45
CA GLY A 50 -20.56 -3.37 1.87
C GLY A 50 -19.50 -2.25 1.87
N ARG A 51 -18.27 -2.55 2.27
CA ARG A 51 -17.14 -1.60 2.27
C ARG A 51 -16.11 -1.98 1.20
N SER A 52 -15.53 -0.98 0.56
CA SER A 52 -14.37 -1.11 -0.33
C SER A 52 -13.14 -1.56 0.44
N ALA A 53 -12.46 -2.57 -0.08
CA ALA A 53 -11.27 -3.14 0.50
C ALA A 53 -10.35 -3.79 -0.54
N PHE A 54 -9.12 -4.07 -0.15
CA PHE A 54 -8.18 -4.92 -0.88
C PHE A 54 -7.72 -6.08 0.00
N ALA A 55 -7.45 -7.24 -0.58
CA ALA A 55 -6.88 -8.35 0.19
C ALA A 55 -5.44 -8.00 0.56
N ILE A 56 -5.05 -8.18 1.83
CA ILE A 56 -3.66 -8.02 2.26
C ILE A 56 -2.91 -9.30 1.89
N THR A 57 -1.93 -9.18 1.00
CA THR A 57 -1.13 -10.28 0.45
C THR A 57 0.27 -10.33 1.05
N GLY A 58 0.71 -9.27 1.71
CA GLY A 58 2.00 -9.20 2.37
C GLY A 58 2.01 -8.19 3.52
N ILE A 59 2.89 -8.44 4.48
CA ILE A 59 3.19 -7.52 5.57
C ILE A 59 4.69 -7.55 5.83
N THR A 60 5.28 -6.37 6.00
CA THR A 60 6.66 -6.20 6.46
C THR A 60 6.69 -5.10 7.53
N GLY A 61 7.69 -5.08 8.39
CA GLY A 61 7.80 -4.06 9.43
C GLY A 61 8.40 -4.57 10.73
N PHE A 62 8.10 -3.86 11.82
CA PHE A 62 8.59 -4.14 13.16
C PHE A 62 7.48 -4.00 14.19
N VAL A 63 7.54 -4.81 15.25
CA VAL A 63 6.75 -4.66 16.47
C VAL A 63 7.69 -4.70 17.66
N ASN A 64 7.70 -3.63 18.47
CA ASN A 64 8.62 -3.44 19.60
C ASN A 64 10.09 -3.74 19.25
N GLY A 65 10.53 -3.36 18.04
CA GLY A 65 11.89 -3.57 17.54
C GLY A 65 12.18 -4.97 16.99
N SER A 66 11.27 -5.94 17.13
CA SER A 66 11.37 -7.27 16.50
C SER A 66 10.76 -7.21 15.11
N ALA A 67 11.48 -7.67 14.07
CA ALA A 67 10.96 -7.68 12.71
C ALA A 67 9.73 -8.59 12.60
N ILE A 68 8.81 -8.24 11.70
CA ILE A 68 7.70 -9.11 11.33
C ILE A 68 8.29 -10.26 10.53
N ALA A 69 8.05 -11.50 10.99
CA ALA A 69 8.54 -12.68 10.31
C ALA A 69 7.90 -12.77 8.92
N PRO A 70 8.60 -13.30 7.91
CA PRO A 70 8.00 -13.58 6.62
C PRO A 70 6.82 -14.53 6.80
N VAL A 71 5.64 -14.10 6.38
CA VAL A 71 4.44 -14.94 6.39
C VAL A 71 3.89 -15.00 4.97
N THR A 72 3.53 -16.20 4.53
CA THR A 72 2.90 -16.43 3.23
C THR A 72 1.43 -16.77 3.47
N GLY A 73 0.50 -15.96 2.97
CA GLY A 73 -0.93 -16.22 3.11
C GLY A 73 -1.80 -14.97 3.02
N ASN A 74 -3.11 -15.17 3.19
CA ASN A 74 -4.06 -14.07 3.32
C ASN A 74 -4.07 -13.56 4.76
N PHE A 75 -3.78 -12.28 4.96
CA PHE A 75 -3.72 -11.66 6.29
C PHE A 75 -5.06 -11.09 6.75
N GLY A 76 -6.01 -10.92 5.83
CA GLY A 76 -7.23 -10.14 6.04
C GLY A 76 -7.39 -9.08 4.96
N ASN A 77 -8.24 -8.10 5.22
CA ASN A 77 -8.57 -7.06 4.25
C ASN A 77 -8.11 -5.68 4.74
N PHE A 78 -7.57 -4.89 3.82
CA PHE A 78 -7.31 -3.46 4.02
C PHE A 78 -8.49 -2.67 3.50
N PHE A 79 -9.21 -1.98 4.38
CA PHE A 79 -10.39 -1.21 4.02
C PHE A 79 -10.01 0.23 3.64
N THR A 80 -10.56 0.72 2.53
CA THR A 80 -10.38 2.12 2.08
C THR A 80 -11.60 3.00 2.35
N SER A 81 -12.66 2.42 2.91
CA SER A 81 -13.90 3.10 3.27
C SER A 81 -14.36 2.71 4.68
N GLY A 82 -15.11 3.58 5.34
CA GLY A 82 -15.61 3.38 6.71
C GLY A 82 -14.62 3.82 7.80
N ASP A 83 -14.85 3.35 9.03
CA ASP A 83 -14.24 3.91 10.25
C ASP A 83 -12.77 3.52 10.51
N GLY A 84 -12.17 2.69 9.66
CA GLY A 84 -10.81 2.25 9.83
C GLY A 84 -10.33 1.34 8.71
N PHE A 85 -9.01 1.25 8.54
CA PHE A 85 -8.35 0.43 7.54
C PHE A 85 -8.30 -1.07 7.86
N LEU A 86 -8.73 -1.48 9.06
CA LEU A 86 -9.00 -2.88 9.43
C LEU A 86 -10.42 -2.98 10.01
N ASP A 87 -10.93 -4.20 10.12
CA ASP A 87 -12.18 -4.51 10.81
C ASP A 87 -11.93 -5.27 12.13
N GLY A 88 -13.00 -5.81 12.73
CA GLY A 88 -12.93 -6.63 13.94
C GLY A 88 -12.26 -7.99 13.76
N SER A 89 -12.17 -8.49 12.51
CA SER A 89 -11.40 -9.69 12.19
C SER A 89 -9.91 -9.36 12.20
N GLY A 90 -9.56 -8.19 11.67
CA GLY A 90 -8.22 -7.64 11.60
C GLY A 90 -7.22 -8.56 10.93
N ILE A 91 -5.98 -8.51 11.41
CA ILE A 91 -4.86 -9.29 10.91
C ILE A 91 -4.13 -10.03 12.02
N ARG A 92 -3.45 -11.11 11.64
CA ARG A 92 -2.57 -11.89 12.51
C ARG A 92 -1.24 -12.15 11.82
N PHE A 93 -0.15 -11.94 12.53
CA PHE A 93 1.21 -12.23 12.05
C PHE A 93 2.14 -12.56 13.22
N PHE A 94 3.32 -13.08 12.92
CA PHE A 94 4.34 -13.36 13.92
C PHE A 94 5.51 -12.40 13.76
N THR A 95 6.17 -12.06 14.86
CA THR A 95 7.51 -11.44 14.80
C THR A 95 8.59 -12.52 14.72
N GLU A 96 9.80 -12.17 14.28
CA GLU A 96 10.96 -13.09 14.27
C GLU A 96 11.30 -13.63 15.68
N SER A 97 10.99 -12.87 16.72
CA SER A 97 11.09 -13.31 18.13
C SER A 97 10.00 -14.32 18.55
N GLY A 98 9.13 -14.77 17.63
CA GLY A 98 8.09 -15.77 17.88
C GLY A 98 6.81 -15.24 18.56
N ILE A 99 6.67 -13.92 18.70
CA ILE A 99 5.45 -13.30 19.26
C ILE A 99 4.32 -13.30 18.22
N ASP A 100 3.16 -13.86 18.56
CA ASP A 100 1.91 -13.74 17.79
C ASP A 100 1.28 -12.38 18.06
N VAL A 101 1.05 -11.61 16.99
CA VAL A 101 0.48 -10.27 17.05
C VAL A 101 -0.85 -10.28 16.31
N ARG A 102 -1.90 -9.79 16.99
CA ARG A 102 -3.23 -9.55 16.41
C ARG A 102 -3.53 -8.08 16.45
N PHE A 103 -3.79 -7.51 15.28
CA PHE A 103 -4.06 -6.09 15.12
C PHE A 103 -5.40 -5.91 14.41
N PHE A 104 -6.33 -5.19 15.04
CA PHE A 104 -7.71 -5.11 14.57
C PHE A 104 -8.39 -3.84 15.05
N GLN A 105 -9.49 -3.47 14.38
CA GLN A 105 -10.33 -2.34 14.76
C GLN A 105 -11.55 -2.85 15.54
N GLN A 106 -11.80 -2.31 16.72
CA GLN A 106 -12.99 -2.60 17.51
C GLN A 106 -14.09 -1.60 17.17
N SER A 107 -14.98 -1.99 16.25
CA SER A 107 -16.06 -1.13 15.76
C SER A 107 -16.99 -0.64 16.86
N SER A 108 -17.24 -1.43 17.90
CA SER A 108 -18.10 -1.04 19.04
C SER A 108 -17.62 0.21 19.77
N ASN A 109 -16.32 0.49 19.73
CA ASN A 109 -15.70 1.60 20.47
C ASN A 109 -14.93 2.54 19.54
N GLY A 110 -14.87 2.26 18.23
CA GLY A 110 -14.12 3.05 17.24
C GLY A 110 -12.60 3.09 17.47
N ARG A 111 -12.02 2.08 18.14
CA ARG A 111 -10.60 2.07 18.53
C ARG A 111 -9.85 0.90 17.93
N TYR A 112 -8.58 1.11 17.64
CA TYR A 112 -7.68 0.01 17.32
C TYR A 112 -7.18 -0.70 18.56
N ARG A 113 -6.97 -2.00 18.44
CA ARG A 113 -6.42 -2.83 19.49
C ARG A 113 -5.35 -3.75 18.95
N VAL A 114 -4.29 -3.90 19.73
CA VAL A 114 -3.21 -4.85 19.49
C VAL A 114 -3.12 -5.79 20.67
N ASN A 115 -3.19 -7.08 20.36
CA ASN A 115 -2.93 -8.14 21.32
C ASN A 115 -1.66 -8.87 20.91
N THR A 116 -0.81 -9.17 21.88
CA THR A 116 0.35 -10.04 21.66
C THR A 116 0.27 -11.29 22.52
N PHE A 117 0.72 -12.41 21.96
CA PHE A 117 0.81 -13.69 22.67
C PHE A 117 2.23 -14.23 22.51
N GLY A 118 2.86 -14.60 23.63
CA GLY A 118 4.27 -14.94 23.72
C GLY A 118 4.74 -14.89 25.18
N ALA A 119 6.04 -14.68 25.42
CA ALA A 119 6.65 -14.72 26.77
C ALA A 119 5.93 -13.82 27.80
N PHE A 120 5.42 -12.67 27.36
CA PHE A 120 4.53 -11.83 28.16
C PHE A 120 3.42 -11.31 27.24
N GLY A 121 2.24 -11.95 27.30
CA GLY A 121 1.09 -11.49 26.54
C GLY A 121 0.71 -10.06 26.91
N SER A 122 0.25 -9.28 25.94
CA SER A 122 -0.18 -7.90 26.17
C SER A 122 -1.47 -7.58 25.43
N SER A 123 -2.15 -6.54 25.90
CA SER A 123 -3.30 -5.98 25.20
C SER A 123 -3.34 -4.48 25.38
N ASN A 124 -3.39 -3.77 24.25
CA ASN A 124 -3.30 -2.32 24.20
C ASN A 124 -4.38 -1.79 23.27
N PHE A 125 -5.08 -0.74 23.70
CA PHE A 125 -5.66 0.18 22.74
C PHE A 125 -4.55 1.04 22.15
N VAL A 126 -4.59 1.22 20.85
CA VAL A 126 -3.56 1.92 20.09
C VAL A 126 -4.17 3.01 19.22
N SER A 127 -3.42 4.09 19.02
CA SER A 127 -3.63 5.00 17.92
C SER A 127 -3.01 4.36 16.70
N ALA A 128 -3.72 4.30 15.58
CA ALA A 128 -3.18 3.71 14.38
C ALA A 128 -3.57 4.47 13.13
N SER A 129 -2.64 4.54 12.20
CA SER A 129 -2.82 5.13 10.88
C SER A 129 -2.33 4.20 9.79
N ALA A 130 -2.88 4.40 8.60
CA ALA A 130 -2.33 3.84 7.38
C ALA A 130 -2.41 4.88 6.26
N THR A 131 -1.38 4.95 5.43
CA THR A 131 -1.30 5.90 4.32
C THR A 131 -0.71 5.20 3.10
N ALA A 132 -1.31 5.45 1.93
CA ALA A 132 -0.82 4.91 0.67
C ALA A 132 0.63 5.34 0.44
N VAL A 133 1.49 4.38 0.07
CA VAL A 133 2.83 4.67 -0.42
C VAL A 133 2.66 5.28 -1.80
N GLY A 134 3.04 6.56 -1.95
CA GLY A 134 2.92 7.26 -3.23
C GLY A 134 3.61 6.47 -4.34
N GLU A 135 2.87 6.20 -5.41
CA GLU A 135 3.42 5.55 -6.59
C GLU A 135 4.49 6.46 -7.20
N VAL A 136 5.74 6.01 -7.18
CA VAL A 136 6.81 6.66 -7.94
C VAL A 136 6.44 6.46 -9.41
N PRO A 137 6.32 7.52 -10.23
CA PRO A 137 5.95 7.36 -11.63
C PRO A 137 6.91 6.36 -12.28
N GLU A 138 6.36 5.31 -12.85
CA GLU A 138 7.16 4.19 -13.31
C GLU A 138 8.23 4.63 -14.33
N PRO A 139 9.35 3.89 -14.45
CA PRO A 139 10.40 4.22 -15.42
C PRO A 139 9.88 4.39 -16.86
N ALA A 140 8.78 3.71 -17.20
CA ALA A 140 8.08 3.88 -18.48
C ALA A 140 7.47 5.28 -18.65
N SER A 141 6.87 5.85 -17.60
CA SER A 141 6.36 7.23 -17.63
C SER A 141 7.48 8.23 -17.84
N TRP A 142 8.64 8.00 -17.20
CA TRP A 142 9.83 8.84 -17.40
C TRP A 142 10.35 8.70 -18.83
N ALA A 143 10.41 7.47 -19.34
CA ALA A 143 10.81 7.21 -20.71
C ALA A 143 9.88 7.91 -21.72
N MET A 144 8.57 7.88 -21.51
CA MET A 144 7.62 8.59 -22.38
C MET A 144 7.79 10.11 -22.32
N MET A 145 8.08 10.67 -21.13
CA MET A 145 8.39 12.10 -20.98
C MET A 145 9.68 12.48 -21.71
N ILE A 146 10.72 11.65 -21.59
CA ILE A 146 12.01 11.83 -22.27
C ILE A 146 11.85 11.69 -23.79
N ILE A 147 11.12 10.68 -24.25
CA ILE A 147 10.84 10.45 -25.68
C ILE A 147 10.04 11.63 -26.25
N GLY A 148 8.97 12.07 -25.58
CA GLY A 148 8.18 13.22 -26.01
C GLY A 148 9.02 14.50 -26.12
N SER A 149 9.83 14.77 -25.09
CA SER A 149 10.74 15.92 -25.07
C SER A 149 11.80 15.83 -26.17
N GLY A 150 12.38 14.63 -26.35
CA GLY A 150 13.38 14.34 -27.38
C GLY A 150 12.83 14.49 -28.80
N LEU A 151 11.60 14.03 -29.05
CA LEU A 151 10.92 14.18 -30.34
C LEU A 151 10.66 15.65 -30.68
N ILE A 152 10.15 16.44 -29.73
CA ILE A 152 9.91 17.88 -29.92
C ILE A 152 11.23 18.60 -30.22
N GLY A 153 12.27 18.36 -29.41
CA GLY A 153 13.60 18.92 -29.63
C GLY A 153 14.24 18.50 -30.96
N GLY A 154 14.08 17.22 -31.33
CA GLY A 154 14.55 16.66 -32.60
C GLY A 154 13.86 17.29 -33.81
N ALA A 155 12.54 17.41 -33.78
CA ALA A 155 11.76 18.03 -34.86
C ALA A 155 12.12 19.51 -35.08
N MET A 156 12.34 20.28 -34.00
CA MET A 156 12.79 21.67 -34.10
C MET A 156 14.19 21.79 -34.74
N ARG A 157 15.12 20.90 -34.40
CA ARG A 157 16.45 20.87 -35.03
C ARG A 157 16.39 20.46 -36.50
N TYR A 158 15.54 19.49 -36.85
CA TYR A 158 15.39 19.05 -38.23
C TYR A 158 14.89 20.18 -39.15
N ARG A 159 13.85 20.93 -38.74
CA ARG A 159 13.31 22.07 -39.52
C ARG A 159 14.33 23.18 -39.78
N ARG A 160 15.25 23.44 -38.85
CA ARG A 160 16.31 24.45 -39.04
C ARG A 160 17.31 24.06 -40.15
N ARG A 161 17.56 22.76 -40.34
CA ARG A 161 18.50 22.29 -41.37
C ARG A 161 17.92 22.44 -42.78
N THR A 162 16.64 22.16 -42.96
CA THR A 162 15.96 22.34 -44.25
C THR A 162 15.82 23.82 -44.64
N ALA A 163 15.60 24.72 -43.69
CA ALA A 163 15.55 26.16 -43.97
C ALA A 163 16.91 26.75 -44.42
N ALA A 164 18.03 26.22 -43.91
CA ALA A 164 19.38 26.67 -44.32
C ALA A 164 19.80 26.16 -45.70
N VAL A 165 19.27 25.01 -46.16
CA VAL A 165 19.56 24.45 -47.49
C VAL A 165 18.73 25.10 -48.59
N ALA A 166 17.57 25.70 -48.26
CA ALA A 166 16.69 26.36 -49.24
C ALA A 166 17.12 27.79 -49.62
N LEU A 167 18.20 28.32 -49.05
CA LEU A 167 18.68 29.70 -49.23
C LEU A 167 20.03 29.78 -49.96
N ALA A 168 20.40 28.72 -50.69
CA ALA A 168 21.61 28.62 -51.50
C ALA A 168 21.28 28.48 -52.99
#